data_AF-A0A0C9Y1B9-F1
#
_entry.id   AF-A0A0C9Y1B9-F1
#
_cell.length_a   1.000
_cell.length_b   1.000
_cell.length_c   1.000
_cell.angle_alpha   90.00
_cell.angle_beta   90.00
_cell.angle_gamma   90.00
#
_symmetry.space_group_name_H-M   'P 1'
#
loop_
_entity.id
_entity.type
_entity.pdbx_description
1 polymer ?
#
loop_
_entity_poly.entity_id
_entity_poly.type
_entity_poly.pdbx_seq_one_letter_code
_entity_poly.pdbx_strand_id
1 'polypeptide(L)'
;MSGKHVLQGAQNFVIGGGTFNTADTINYYTRTGNRTTSDAVIPVKPNSSIRFTGRTDVLAKLKEHFTAKSNDKLRRRKFFLLYGMGGIGKTQICLRFIEDMSDWD
;
A
#
# COMPACT_ATOMS: atom_id res chain seq x y z
N MET A 1 -38.58 -16.61 2.34
CA MET A 1 -37.41 -15.70 2.40
C MET A 1 -36.18 -16.56 2.63
N SER A 2 -35.27 -16.62 1.65
CA SER A 2 -34.01 -17.38 1.75
C SER A 2 -32.96 -16.51 2.45
N GLY A 3 -32.33 -17.01 3.51
CA GLY A 3 -31.27 -16.30 4.22
C GLY A 3 -29.99 -16.21 3.39
N LYS A 4 -29.22 -15.14 3.54
CA LYS A 4 -27.92 -15.01 2.88
C LYS A 4 -26.93 -15.99 3.49
N HIS A 5 -26.49 -16.96 2.70
CA HIS A 5 -25.48 -17.91 3.14
C HIS A 5 -24.08 -17.29 2.97
N VAL A 6 -23.53 -16.76 4.06
CA VAL A 6 -22.22 -16.08 4.06
C VAL A 6 -21.06 -17.06 3.95
N LEU A 7 -21.23 -18.31 4.43
CA LEU A 7 -20.16 -19.32 4.54
C LEU A 7 -20.62 -20.71 4.10
N GLN A 8 -21.39 -20.82 3.00
CA GLN A 8 -21.84 -22.13 2.54
C GLN A 8 -20.66 -22.99 2.08
N GLY A 9 -20.43 -24.13 2.76
CA GLY A 9 -19.37 -25.07 2.41
C GLY A 9 -17.97 -24.72 2.94
N ALA A 10 -17.85 -23.71 3.80
CA ALA A 10 -16.56 -23.39 4.44
C ALA A 10 -16.21 -24.42 5.53
N GLN A 11 -14.95 -24.88 5.55
CA GLN A 11 -14.40 -25.76 6.59
C GLN A 11 -13.01 -25.25 7.02
N ASN A 12 -12.61 -25.57 8.26
CA ASN A 12 -11.31 -25.22 8.87
C ASN A 12 -11.01 -23.72 8.97
N PHE A 13 -11.94 -22.90 9.49
CA PHE A 13 -11.63 -21.49 9.83
C PHE A 13 -11.73 -21.22 11.33
N VAL A 14 -10.93 -20.25 11.80
CA VAL A 14 -10.99 -19.71 13.16
C VAL A 14 -11.16 -18.20 13.06
N ILE A 15 -12.12 -17.65 13.79
CA ILE A 15 -12.32 -16.21 13.91
C ILE A 15 -12.22 -15.83 15.38
N GLY A 16 -11.18 -15.10 15.73
CA GLY A 16 -11.01 -14.51 17.06
C GLY A 16 -11.46 -13.05 17.06
N GLY A 17 -12.44 -12.71 17.91
CA GLY A 17 -12.78 -11.32 18.25
C GLY A 17 -13.37 -10.44 17.13
N GLY A 18 -13.81 -11.00 16.01
CA GLY A 18 -14.35 -10.26 14.86
C GLY A 18 -15.89 -10.24 14.79
N THR A 19 -16.46 -9.34 13.97
CA THR A 19 -17.90 -9.24 13.66
C THR A 19 -18.13 -9.32 12.15
N PHE A 20 -19.14 -10.10 11.72
CA PHE A 20 -19.55 -10.19 10.31
C PHE A 20 -20.80 -9.33 10.06
N ASN A 21 -20.69 -8.39 9.13
CA ASN A 21 -21.82 -7.61 8.64
C ASN A 21 -22.17 -8.09 7.23
N THR A 22 -23.46 -8.38 6.98
CA THR A 22 -23.94 -8.86 5.67
C THR A 22 -24.99 -7.89 5.13
N ALA A 23 -24.67 -7.22 4.02
CA ALA A 23 -25.58 -6.28 3.33
C ALA A 23 -25.78 -6.69 1.87
N ASP A 24 -26.91 -6.30 1.24
CA ASP A 24 -27.18 -6.59 -0.19
C ASP A 24 -26.35 -5.70 -1.13
N THR A 25 -26.07 -4.47 -0.73
CA THR A 25 -25.33 -3.50 -1.56
C THR A 25 -24.66 -2.48 -0.64
N ILE A 26 -23.40 -2.15 -0.94
CA ILE A 26 -22.64 -1.08 -0.29
C ILE A 26 -22.05 -0.21 -1.41
N ASN A 27 -22.39 1.08 -1.44
CA ASN A 27 -21.98 2.01 -2.50
C ASN A 27 -20.86 2.95 -2.02
N TYR A 28 -19.78 3.04 -2.79
CA TYR A 28 -18.72 4.04 -2.65
C TYR A 28 -18.37 4.67 -4.01
N TYR A 29 -18.13 5.99 -4.04
CA TYR A 29 -17.78 6.73 -5.27
C TYR A 29 -16.27 6.94 -5.38
N THR A 30 -15.64 6.43 -6.44
CA THR A 30 -14.21 6.67 -6.76
C THR A 30 -14.08 7.28 -8.16
N ARG A 31 -13.27 8.34 -8.30
CA ARG A 31 -13.09 9.10 -9.56
C ARG A 31 -12.01 8.47 -10.46
N THR A 32 -11.95 7.16 -10.63
CA THR A 32 -11.13 6.52 -11.69
C THR A 32 -11.62 5.10 -11.96
N GLY A 33 -12.46 4.93 -12.98
CA GLY A 33 -12.73 3.66 -13.66
C GLY A 33 -13.59 2.64 -12.91
N ASN A 34 -14.74 2.29 -13.49
CA ASN A 34 -15.65 1.25 -13.04
C ASN A 34 -14.93 -0.11 -12.86
N ARG A 35 -14.52 -0.43 -11.64
CA ARG A 35 -14.15 -1.78 -11.20
C ARG A 35 -14.97 -2.12 -9.96
N THR A 36 -15.98 -2.95 -10.15
CA THR A 36 -16.75 -3.59 -9.08
C THR A 36 -15.90 -4.72 -8.48
N THR A 37 -15.14 -4.42 -7.43
CA THR A 37 -14.43 -5.41 -6.60
C THR A 37 -14.61 -5.04 -5.13
N SER A 38 -15.29 -5.89 -4.37
CA SER A 38 -15.78 -5.66 -3.02
C SER A 38 -14.69 -5.77 -1.93
N ASP A 39 -14.17 -4.60 -1.54
CA ASP A 39 -14.08 -4.04 -0.16
C ASP A 39 -13.10 -4.59 0.91
N ALA A 40 -11.79 -4.57 0.60
CA ALA A 40 -10.80 -4.14 1.58
C ALA A 40 -10.33 -2.74 1.18
N VAL A 41 -10.68 -1.70 1.96
CA VAL A 41 -10.18 -0.33 1.73
C VAL A 41 -8.69 -0.32 2.05
N ILE A 42 -7.87 -0.65 1.07
CA ILE A 42 -6.47 -0.30 1.07
C ILE A 42 -6.45 1.22 0.93
N PRO A 43 -5.91 1.99 1.90
CA PRO A 43 -5.70 3.41 1.71
C PRO A 43 -4.94 3.61 0.40
N VAL A 44 -5.58 4.23 -0.59
CA VAL A 44 -4.95 4.44 -1.89
C VAL A 44 -3.76 5.36 -1.66
N LYS A 45 -2.55 4.83 -1.88
CA LYS A 45 -1.33 5.63 -1.83
C LYS A 45 -1.48 6.73 -2.90
N PRO A 46 -1.46 8.03 -2.54
CA PRO A 46 -1.44 9.06 -3.57
C PRO A 46 -0.15 8.95 -4.37
N ASN A 47 -0.19 9.34 -5.64
CA ASN A 47 1.03 9.49 -6.42
C ASN A 47 1.84 10.69 -5.91
N SER A 48 3.13 10.70 -6.21
CA SER A 48 3.95 11.89 -6.06
C SER A 48 3.38 13.01 -6.94
N SER A 49 3.54 14.23 -6.47
CA SER A 49 3.13 15.41 -7.22
C SER A 49 3.97 15.54 -8.47
N ILE A 50 3.36 15.84 -9.61
CA ILE A 50 4.08 16.19 -10.85
C ILE A 50 5.00 17.41 -10.69
N ARG A 51 4.76 18.24 -9.65
CA ARG A 51 5.58 19.40 -9.30
C ARG A 51 6.74 19.05 -8.37
N PHE A 52 6.78 17.83 -7.84
CA PHE A 52 7.89 17.36 -7.03
C PHE A 52 9.05 16.99 -7.95
N THR A 53 10.09 17.82 -7.93
CA THR A 53 11.29 17.66 -8.76
C THR A 53 12.54 17.66 -7.88
N GLY A 54 13.65 17.11 -8.41
CA GLY A 54 14.93 17.03 -7.69
C GLY A 54 14.98 15.92 -6.64
N ARG A 55 15.84 16.10 -5.62
CA ARG A 55 16.14 15.10 -4.55
C ARG A 55 16.60 13.74 -5.07
N THR A 56 17.22 13.74 -6.25
CA THR A 56 17.78 12.55 -6.91
C THR A 56 18.87 11.90 -6.07
N ASP A 57 19.64 12.70 -5.32
CA ASP A 57 20.65 12.24 -4.38
C ASP A 57 20.05 11.40 -3.24
N VAL A 58 18.91 11.84 -2.68
CA VAL A 58 18.20 11.11 -1.62
C VAL A 58 17.54 9.86 -2.17
N LEU A 59 16.92 9.95 -3.36
CA LEU A 59 16.33 8.79 -4.04
C LEU A 59 17.38 7.73 -4.38
N ALA A 60 18.57 8.13 -4.84
CA ALA A 60 19.68 7.22 -5.09
C ALA A 60 20.13 6.48 -3.82
N LYS A 61 20.28 7.19 -2.69
CA LYS A 61 20.60 6.59 -1.39
C LYS A 61 19.54 5.60 -0.91
N LEU A 62 18.26 5.94 -1.09
CA LEU A 62 17.15 5.03 -0.80
C LEU A 62 17.24 3.77 -1.66
N LYS A 63 17.45 3.93 -2.97
CA LYS A 63 17.57 2.82 -3.91
C LYS A 63 18.72 1.90 -3.54
N GLU A 64 19.91 2.44 -3.33
CA GLU A 64 21.08 1.69 -2.89
C GLU A 64 20.79 0.91 -1.59
N HIS A 65 20.27 1.58 -0.56
CA HIS A 65 19.99 0.96 0.73
C HIS A 65 19.03 -0.23 0.61
N PHE A 66 17.91 -0.06 -0.09
CA PHE A 66 16.88 -1.10 -0.19
C PHE A 66 17.26 -2.22 -1.17
N THR A 67 17.98 -1.92 -2.25
CA THR A 67 18.37 -2.91 -3.28
C THR A 67 19.69 -3.63 -3.01
N ALA A 68 20.55 -3.10 -2.13
CA ALA A 68 21.81 -3.75 -1.77
C ALA A 68 21.57 -5.21 -1.35
N LYS A 69 22.24 -6.15 -2.05
CA LYS A 69 22.13 -7.58 -1.76
C LYS A 69 22.61 -7.84 -0.34
N SER A 70 21.73 -8.40 0.49
CA SER A 70 22.10 -8.88 1.81
C SER A 70 22.82 -10.21 1.63
N ASN A 71 24.07 -10.31 2.08
CA ASN A 71 24.78 -11.59 2.22
C ASN A 71 24.24 -12.42 3.40
N ASP A 72 23.32 -11.87 4.16
CA ASP A 72 22.70 -12.52 5.31
C ASP A 72 21.67 -13.56 4.83
N LYS A 73 21.84 -14.81 5.27
CA LYS A 73 20.94 -15.94 4.93
C LYS A 73 19.51 -15.69 5.43
N LEU A 74 19.35 -14.82 6.42
CA LEU A 74 18.07 -14.31 6.89
C LEU A 74 17.85 -12.92 6.30
N ARG A 75 16.90 -12.78 5.37
CA ARG A 75 16.47 -11.48 4.84
C ARG A 75 15.92 -10.61 5.97
N ARG A 76 16.77 -9.80 6.61
CA ARG A 76 16.36 -8.86 7.65
C ARG A 76 15.59 -7.69 7.05
N ARG A 77 14.59 -7.21 7.80
CA ARG A 77 13.82 -6.02 7.45
C ARG A 77 14.72 -4.78 7.49
N LYS A 78 14.74 -4.01 6.40
CA LYS A 78 15.52 -2.76 6.27
C LYS A 78 14.67 -1.55 6.69
N PHE A 79 15.33 -0.54 7.26
CA PHE A 79 14.70 0.71 7.70
C PHE A 79 15.55 1.91 7.27
N PHE A 80 14.91 2.99 6.85
CA PHE A 80 15.58 4.24 6.46
C PHE A 80 14.89 5.43 7.11
N LEU A 81 15.65 6.29 7.80
CA LEU A 81 15.13 7.50 8.45
C LEU A 81 15.30 8.72 7.54
N LEU A 82 14.18 9.31 7.13
CA LEU A 82 14.15 10.57 6.40
C LEU A 82 13.70 11.70 7.33
N TYR A 83 14.58 12.67 7.59
CA TYR A 83 14.34 13.79 8.50
C TYR A 83 14.57 15.16 7.83
N GLY A 84 14.06 16.22 8.45
CA GLY A 84 14.17 17.60 7.95
C GLY A 84 12.96 18.46 8.29
N MET A 85 13.03 19.75 7.94
CA MET A 85 11.99 20.74 8.20
C MET A 85 10.60 20.33 7.66
N GLY A 86 9.53 20.87 8.25
CA GLY A 86 8.17 20.73 7.70
C GLY A 86 8.08 21.24 6.26
N GLY A 87 7.22 20.65 5.44
CA GLY A 87 6.99 21.10 4.05
C GLY A 87 8.12 20.82 3.04
N ILE A 88 9.31 20.36 3.46
CA ILE A 88 10.46 20.12 2.56
C ILE A 88 10.27 18.97 1.55
N GLY A 89 9.12 18.29 1.59
CA GLY A 89 8.78 17.22 0.64
C GLY A 89 9.19 15.80 1.07
N LYS A 90 9.42 15.52 2.36
CA LYS A 90 9.76 14.16 2.84
C LYS A 90 8.76 13.10 2.38
N THR A 91 7.46 13.38 2.54
CA THR A 91 6.40 12.50 2.05
C THR A 91 6.48 12.32 0.54
N GLN A 92 6.72 13.39 -0.22
CA GLN A 92 6.84 13.33 -1.68
C GLN A 92 8.04 12.49 -2.14
N ILE A 93 9.17 12.54 -1.42
CA ILE A 93 10.32 11.66 -1.65
C ILE A 93 9.91 10.19 -1.50
N CYS A 94 9.20 9.83 -0.43
CA CYS A 94 8.74 8.45 -0.22
C CYS A 94 7.76 7.99 -1.31
N LEU A 95 6.81 8.84 -1.71
CA LEU A 95 5.85 8.50 -2.75
C LEU A 95 6.56 8.29 -4.09
N ARG A 96 7.50 9.17 -4.45
CA ARG A 96 8.29 9.10 -5.68
C ARG A 96 9.19 7.87 -5.70
N PHE A 97 9.85 7.56 -4.59
CA PHE A 97 10.68 6.35 -4.49
C PHE A 97 9.88 5.06 -4.78
N ILE A 98 8.66 4.96 -4.25
CA ILE A 98 7.81 3.78 -4.50
C ILE A 98 7.41 3.71 -5.97
N GLU A 99 7.12 4.84 -6.62
CA GLU A 99 6.81 4.88 -8.07
C GLU A 99 8.03 4.42 -8.89
N ASP A 100 9.19 5.03 -8.65
CA ASP A 100 10.43 4.69 -9.36
C ASP A 100 10.84 3.21 -9.19
N MET A 101 10.42 2.56 -8.09
CA MET A 101 10.65 1.13 -7.84
C MET A 101 9.59 0.21 -8.44
N SER A 102 8.36 0.72 -8.63
CA SER A 102 7.25 -0.04 -9.22
C SER A 102 7.36 -0.09 -10.74
N ASP A 103 7.93 0.94 -11.36
CA ASP A 103 8.22 1.00 -12.81
C ASP A 103 9.48 0.20 -13.21
N TRP A 104 10.13 -0.49 -12.26
CA TRP A 104 11.36 -1.25 -12.49
C TRP A 104 11.12 -2.76 -12.74
N ASP A 105 9.88 -3.24 -12.61
CA ASP A 105 9.43 -4.58 -13.04
C ASP A 105 8.92 -4.57 -14.50
#